data_AF-A0A2V8BZF8-F1
#
_entry.id   AF-A0A2V8BZF8-F1
#
_cell.length_a   1.000
_cell.length_b   1.000
_cell.length_c   1.000
_cell.angle_alpha   90.00
_cell.angle_beta   90.00
_cell.angle_gamma   90.00
#
_symmetry.space_group_name_H-M   'P 1'
#
loop_
_entity.id
_entity.type
_entity.pdbx_description
1 polymer ?
#
loop_
_entity_poly.entity_id
_entity_poly.type
_entity_poly.pdbx_seq_one_letter_code
_entity_poly.pdbx_strand_id
1 'polypeptide(L)' 'MIVIVAGPNGAGKSTFVETFLKPTGILIVNPDEVAKGLSPDSPEALAYEAARVVDAWRRDLAARG' A
#
# COMPACT_ATOMS: atom_id res chain seq x y z
N MET A 1 -9.32 12.62 2.51
CA MET A 1 -9.11 11.90 3.80
C MET A 1 -8.13 10.75 3.55
N ILE A 2 -7.08 10.62 4.36
CA ILE A 2 -6.11 9.52 4.27
C ILE A 2 -6.24 8.66 5.52
N VAL A 3 -6.27 7.34 5.34
CA VAL A 3 -6.30 6.34 6.41
C VAL A 3 -5.04 5.48 6.28
N ILE A 4 -4.36 5.25 7.41
CA ILE A 4 -3.17 4.38 7.46
C ILE A 4 -3.55 3.14 8.26
N VAL A 5 -3.37 1.97 7.64
CA VAL A 5 -3.53 0.66 8.31
C VAL A 5 -2.13 0.14 8.65
N ALA A 6 -1.78 0.13 9.94
CA ALA A 6 -0.47 -0.26 10.44
C ALA A 6 -0.56 -1.24 11.61
N GLY A 7 0.54 -1.94 11.91
CA GLY A 7 0.60 -3.01 12.92
C GLY A 7 1.67 -4.08 12.58
N PRO A 8 2.02 -4.97 13.52
CA PRO A 8 3.06 -5.97 13.32
C PRO A 8 2.68 -7.05 12.29
N ASN A 9 3.67 -7.85 11.86
CA ASN A 9 3.41 -9.02 11.02
C ASN A 9 2.50 -10.00 11.76
N GLY A 10 1.52 -10.57 11.06
CA GLY A 10 0.52 -11.45 11.67
C GLY A 10 -0.66 -10.75 12.37
N ALA A 11 -0.68 -9.42 12.48
CA ALA A 11 -1.78 -8.68 13.12
C ALA A 11 -3.11 -8.63 12.32
N GLY A 12 -3.17 -9.26 11.14
CA GLY A 12 -4.39 -9.30 10.32
C GLY A 12 -4.66 -8.08 9.43
N LYS A 13 -3.67 -7.19 9.22
CA LYS A 13 -3.82 -5.98 8.38
C LYS A 13 -4.35 -6.28 6.98
N SER A 14 -3.73 -7.24 6.29
CA SER A 14 -4.15 -7.63 4.93
C SER A 14 -5.57 -8.16 4.96
N THR A 15 -5.91 -9.04 5.91
CA THR A 15 -7.28 -9.52 6.10
C THR A 15 -8.27 -8.37 6.30
N PHE A 16 -7.93 -7.39 7.16
CA PHE A 16 -8.80 -6.23 7.36
C PHE A 16 -9.02 -5.42 6.08
N VAL A 17 -7.95 -5.16 5.33
CA VAL A 17 -8.01 -4.44 4.05
C VAL A 17 -8.86 -5.20 3.03
N GLU A 18 -8.62 -6.49 2.86
CA GLU A 18 -9.34 -7.35 1.90
C GLU A 18 -10.83 -7.50 2.26
N THR A 19 -11.14 -7.73 3.54
CA THR A 19 -12.49 -8.04 3.99
C THR A 19 -13.36 -6.80 4.16
N PHE A 20 -12.81 -5.68 4.64
CA PHE A 20 -13.61 -4.52 5.02
C PHE A 20 -13.36 -3.29 4.14
N LEU A 21 -12.12 -3.03 3.72
CA LEU A 21 -11.82 -1.80 2.97
C LEU A 21 -12.05 -1.96 1.47
N LYS A 22 -11.57 -3.04 0.84
CA LYS A 22 -11.75 -3.27 -0.60
C LYS A 22 -13.21 -3.15 -1.05
N PRO A 23 -14.23 -3.71 -0.35
CA PRO A 23 -15.62 -3.58 -0.76
C PRO A 23 -16.17 -2.15 -0.75
N THR A 24 -15.53 -1.22 -0.02
CA THR A 24 -15.98 0.19 0.04
C THR A 24 -15.61 1.00 -1.21
N GLY A 25 -14.75 0.45 -2.07
CA GLY A 25 -14.20 1.19 -3.23
C GLY A 25 -13.13 2.22 -2.87
N ILE A 26 -12.67 2.27 -1.61
CA ILE A 26 -11.53 3.11 -1.23
C ILE A 26 -10.27 2.66 -1.99
N LEU A 27 -9.50 3.64 -2.48
CA LEU A 27 -8.23 3.36 -3.13
C LEU A 27 -7.23 2.84 -2.09
N ILE A 28 -6.70 1.64 -2.33
CA ILE A 28 -5.70 1.00 -1.49
C ILE A 28 -4.35 1.08 -2.17
N VAL A 29 -3.36 1.57 -1.43
CA VAL A 29 -1.96 1.62 -1.88
C VAL A 29 -1.11 0.85 -0.87
N ASN A 30 -0.46 -0.22 -1.32
CA ASN A 30 0.42 -1.05 -0.50
C ASN A 30 1.84 -1.10 -1.13
N PRO A 31 2.89 -0.64 -0.43
CA PRO A 31 4.26 -0.66 -0.97
C PRO A 31 4.76 -2.06 -1.29
N ASP A 32 4.34 -3.10 -0.55
CA ASP A 32 4.77 -4.48 -0.82
C ASP A 32 4.18 -5.00 -2.14
N GLU A 33 2.94 -4.66 -2.44
CA GLU A 33 2.29 -5.03 -3.71
C GLU A 33 2.89 -4.24 -4.88
N VAL A 34 3.27 -2.98 -4.66
CA VAL A 34 4.00 -2.19 -5.67
C VAL A 34 5.38 -2.80 -5.93
N ALA A 35 6.11 -3.21 -4.90
CA ALA A 35 7.42 -3.84 -5.06
C ALA A 35 7.33 -5.15 -5.87
N LYS A 36 6.33 -6.00 -5.57
CA LYS A 36 6.04 -7.22 -6.34
C LYS A 36 5.69 -6.93 -7.80
N GLY A 37 4.95 -5.85 -8.06
CA GLY A 37 4.64 -5.43 -9.43
C GLY A 37 5.86 -4.94 -10.22
N LEU A 38 6.83 -4.32 -9.54
CA LEU A 38 8.05 -3.80 -10.16
C LEU A 38 9.11 -4.88 -10.38
N SER A 39 9.26 -5.81 -9.42
CA SER A 39 10.13 -6.99 -9.53
C SER A 39 9.44 -8.21 -8.95
N PRO A 40 8.78 -9.03 -9.78
CA PRO A 40 8.12 -10.25 -9.31
C PRO A 40 9.11 -11.26 -8.69
N ASP A 41 10.33 -11.34 -9.23
CA ASP A 41 11.35 -12.30 -8.80
C ASP A 41 12.19 -11.80 -7.60
N SER A 42 12.23 -10.50 -7.35
CA SER A 42 12.93 -9.92 -6.19
C SER A 42 12.26 -8.64 -5.66
N PRO A 43 11.06 -8.74 -5.07
CA PRO A 43 10.34 -7.59 -4.53
C PRO A 43 11.14 -6.84 -3.47
N GLU A 44 11.87 -7.57 -2.62
CA GLU A 44 12.66 -7.01 -1.52
C GLU A 44 13.76 -6.08 -2.03
N ALA A 45 14.34 -6.38 -3.21
CA ALA A 45 15.36 -5.55 -3.84
C ALA A 45 14.82 -4.18 -4.26
N LEU A 46 13.51 -4.05 -4.48
CA LEU A 46 12.84 -2.80 -4.86
C LEU A 46 11.91 -2.24 -3.78
N ALA A 47 12.00 -2.73 -2.53
CA ALA A 47 11.12 -2.30 -1.45
C ALA A 47 11.23 -0.78 -1.17
N TYR A 48 12.46 -0.23 -1.22
CA TYR A 48 12.68 1.20 -1.01
C TYR A 48 12.17 2.05 -2.17
N GLU A 49 12.37 1.62 -3.42
CA GLU A 49 11.82 2.24 -4.63
C GLU A 49 10.30 2.29 -4.55
N ALA A 50 9.68 1.16 -4.25
CA ALA A 50 8.23 1.04 -4.12
C ALA A 50 7.68 1.96 -3.03
N ALA A 51 8.35 2.03 -1.87
CA ALA A 51 7.98 2.96 -0.80
C ALA A 51 8.03 4.43 -1.25
N ARG A 52 9.05 4.83 -2.04
CA ARG A 52 9.13 6.20 -2.59
C ARG A 52 7.99 6.49 -3.57
N VAL A 53 7.64 5.53 -4.42
CA VAL A 53 6.52 5.64 -5.37
C VAL A 53 5.19 5.81 -4.62
N VAL A 54 4.95 4.98 -3.61
CA VAL A 54 3.75 5.06 -2.77
C VAL A 54 3.64 6.38 -2.04
N ASP A 55 4.74 6.90 -1.48
CA ASP A 55 4.71 8.21 -0.82
C ASP A 55 4.42 9.37 -1.80
N ALA A 56 4.93 9.29 -3.04
CA ALA A 56 4.58 10.26 -4.08
C ALA A 56 3.08 10.21 -4.42
N TRP A 57 2.50 9.01 -4.60
CA TRP A 57 1.06 8.85 -4.82
C TRP A 57 0.24 9.36 -3.66
N ARG A 58 0.64 9.06 -2.41
CA ARG A 58 -0.01 9.56 -1.20
C ARG A 58 -0.05 11.08 -1.19
N ARG A 59 1.04 11.76 -1.55
CA ARG A 59 1.11 13.23 -1.63
C ARG A 59 0.22 13.79 -2.73
N ASP A 60 0.22 13.19 -3.91
CA ASP A 60 -0.64 13.61 -5.02
C ASP A 60 -2.13 13.44 -4.68
N LEU A 61 -2.52 12.29 -4.13
CA LEU A 61 -3.89 12.01 -3.68
C LEU A 61 -4.32 12.95 -2.53
N ALA A 62 -3.39 13.33 -1.64
CA ALA A 62 -3.66 14.31 -0.59
C ALA A 62 -3.94 15.70 -1.15
N ALA A 63 -3.24 16.10 -2.21
CA ALA A 63 -3.34 17.43 -2.81
C ALA A 63 -4.58 17.62 -3.71
N ARG A 64 -5.22 16.52 -4.13
CA ARG A 64 -6.43 16.53 -4.97
C ARG A 64 -7.74 16.69 -4.16
N GLY A 65 -7.66 16.62 -2.83
CA GLY A 65 -8.78 16.87 -1.91
C GLY A 65 -8.76 18.28 -1.35
#